data_AF-A0A1B0D0N8-F1
#
_entry.id   AF-A0A1B0D0N8-F1
#
_cell.length_a   1.000
_cell.length_b   1.000
_cell.length_c   1.000
_cell.angle_alpha   90.00
_cell.angle_beta   90.00
_cell.angle_gamma   90.00
#
_symmetry.space_group_name_H-M   'P 1'
#
loop_
_entity.id
_entity.type
_entity.pdbx_description
1 polymer ?
#
loop_
_entity_poly.entity_id
_entity_poly.type
_entity_poly.pdbx_seq_one_letter_code
_entity_poly.pdbx_strand_id
1 'polypeptide(L)'
;MEESKALFKTIITYPWFQHSSVILFLNKKDLLEEKIMYSHLVDYFPEYDGPKQDDKAAREFILKQYLVCNPDPERMCYSHFTCATEDFLKK
;
A
#
# COMPACT_ATOMS: atom_id res chain seq x y z
N MET A 1 3.72 7.70 6.37
CA MET A 1 2.99 6.43 6.12
C MET A 1 2.29 5.92 7.37
N GLU A 2 2.75 6.27 8.57
CA GLU A 2 2.05 5.93 9.82
C GLU A 2 0.64 6.51 9.88
N GLU A 3 0.47 7.79 9.53
CA GLU A 3 -0.84 8.45 9.49
C GLU A 3 -1.83 7.77 8.53
N SER A 4 -1.37 7.41 7.32
CA SER A 4 -2.21 6.74 6.33
C SER A 4 -2.61 5.32 6.76
N LYS A 5 -1.70 4.59 7.45
CA LYS A 5 -2.02 3.29 8.06
C LYS A 5 -3.05 3.44 9.19
N ALA A 6 -2.90 4.45 10.05
CA ALA A 6 -3.84 4.71 11.14
C ALA A 6 -5.24 5.06 10.62
N LEU A 7 -5.32 5.89 9.58
CA LEU A 7 -6.58 6.21 8.91
C LEU A 7 -7.21 4.97 8.25
N PHE A 8 -6.43 4.17 7.53
CA PHE A 8 -6.91 2.94 6.91
C PHE A 8 -7.46 1.96 7.96
N LYS A 9 -6.72 1.75 9.06
CA LYS A 9 -7.17 0.92 10.19
C LYS A 9 -8.49 1.42 10.78
N THR A 10 -8.63 2.74 10.92
CA THR A 10 -9.87 3.35 11.41
C THR A 10 -11.02 3.05 10.46
N ILE A 11 -10.86 3.30 9.15
CA ILE A 11 -11.92 3.05 8.15
C ILE A 11 -12.31 1.56 8.09
N ILE A 12 -11.34 0.65 8.06
CA ILE A 12 -11.62 -0.79 7.94
C ILE A 12 -12.22 -1.39 9.23
N THR A 13 -12.00 -0.77 10.39
CA THR A 13 -12.59 -1.21 11.65
C THR A 13 -13.99 -0.61 11.90
N TYR A 14 -14.42 0.39 11.12
CA TYR A 14 -15.72 1.01 11.29
C TYR A 14 -16.87 0.01 11.04
N PRO A 15 -17.82 -0.15 11.99
CA PRO A 15 -18.92 -1.11 11.85
C PRO A 15 -19.75 -0.95 10.57
N TRP A 16 -19.94 0.29 10.14
CA TRP A 16 -20.71 0.63 8.93
C TRP A 16 -20.12 0.06 7.64
N PHE A 17 -18.82 -0.26 7.62
CA PHE A 17 -18.11 -0.79 6.46
C PHE A 17 -17.81 -2.29 6.58
N GLN A 18 -18.40 -3.00 7.56
CA GLN A 18 -18.12 -4.42 7.79
C GLN A 18 -18.44 -5.32 6.60
N HIS A 19 -19.53 -5.02 5.87
CA HIS A 19 -19.98 -5.77 4.71
C HIS A 19 -19.60 -5.10 3.38
N SER A 20 -18.81 -4.02 3.41
CA SER A 20 -18.39 -3.31 2.21
C SER A 20 -17.04 -3.84 1.72
N SER A 21 -16.93 -4.06 0.41
CA SER A 21 -15.64 -4.31 -0.22
C SER A 21 -14.76 -3.07 -0.14
N VAL A 22 -13.47 -3.26 0.14
CA VAL A 22 -12.49 -2.17 0.21
C VAL A 22 -11.58 -2.25 -1.00
N ILE A 23 -11.37 -1.12 -1.68
CA ILE A 23 -10.40 -1.00 -2.78
C ILE A 23 -9.29 -0.05 -2.33
N LEU A 24 -8.08 -0.56 -2.18
CA LEU A 24 -6.89 0.17 -1.79
C LEU A 24 -6.10 0.61 -3.04
N PHE A 25 -5.98 1.92 -3.22
CA PHE A 25 -5.12 2.50 -4.26
C PHE A 25 -3.78 2.92 -3.66
N LEU A 26 -2.72 2.21 -4.02
CA LEU A 26 -1.34 2.58 -3.71
C LEU A 26 -0.81 3.47 -4.84
N ASN A 27 -1.09 4.76 -4.70
CA ASN A 27 -0.74 5.77 -5.69
C ASN A 27 0.75 6.17 -5.62
N LYS A 28 1.23 6.86 -6.66
CA LYS A 28 2.61 7.36 -6.82
C LYS A 28 3.64 6.24 -7.01
N LYS A 29 3.28 5.18 -7.76
CA LYS A 29 4.20 4.07 -8.04
C LYS A 29 5.50 4.53 -8.73
N ASP A 30 5.40 5.55 -9.58
CA ASP A 30 6.48 6.22 -10.29
C ASP A 30 7.52 6.82 -9.34
N LEU A 31 7.05 7.55 -8.32
CA LEU A 31 7.93 8.15 -7.32
C LEU A 31 8.59 7.10 -6.43
N LEU A 32 7.93 5.96 -6.20
CA LEU A 32 8.52 4.84 -5.48
C LEU A 32 9.61 4.15 -6.30
N GLU A 33 9.34 3.90 -7.59
CA GLU A 33 10.29 3.35 -8.56
C GLU A 33 11.56 4.22 -8.65
N GLU A 34 11.44 5.55 -8.58
CA GLU A 34 12.60 6.45 -8.55
C GLU A 34 13.33 6.41 -7.19
N LYS A 35 12.60 6.54 -6.08
CA LYS A 35 13.18 6.67 -4.73
C LYS A 35 13.93 5.43 -4.27
N ILE A 36 13.44 4.23 -4.63
CA ILE A 36 14.05 2.98 -4.18
C ILE A 36 15.48 2.81 -4.70
N MET A 37 15.85 3.52 -5.77
CA MET A 37 17.18 3.47 -6.37
C MET A 37 18.28 4.08 -5.48
N TYR A 38 17.93 5.07 -4.66
CA TYR A 38 18.89 5.80 -3.82
C TYR A 38 18.53 5.81 -2.33
N SER A 39 17.31 5.42 -1.98
CA SER A 39 16.83 5.39 -0.60
C SER A 39 16.32 3.98 -0.28
N HIS A 40 16.91 3.36 0.74
CA HIS A 40 16.55 1.99 1.10
C HIS A 40 15.35 1.96 2.04
N LEU A 41 14.40 1.05 1.80
CA LEU A 41 13.17 1.01 2.58
C LEU A 41 13.41 0.65 4.05
N VAL A 42 14.48 -0.11 4.37
CA VAL A 42 14.91 -0.43 5.76
C VAL A 42 15.11 0.81 6.61
N ASP A 43 15.57 1.91 6.03
CA ASP A 43 15.89 3.14 6.77
C ASP A 43 14.62 3.77 7.39
N TYR A 44 13.44 3.41 6.87
CA TYR A 44 12.13 3.86 7.35
C TYR A 44 11.28 2.72 7.94
N PHE A 45 11.48 1.50 7.47
CA PHE A 45 10.80 0.28 7.89
C PHE A 45 11.85 -0.78 8.23
N PRO A 46 12.38 -0.80 9.47
CA PRO A 46 13.44 -1.72 9.87
C PRO A 46 13.07 -3.21 9.69
N GLU A 47 11.77 -3.53 9.62
CA GLU A 47 11.24 -4.86 9.37
C GLU A 47 11.21 -5.27 7.88
N TYR A 48 11.58 -4.38 6.95
CA TYR A 48 11.73 -4.73 5.54
C TYR A 48 12.99 -5.57 5.33
N ASP A 49 12.83 -6.80 4.83
CA ASP A 49 13.90 -7.75 4.54
C ASP A 49 14.16 -7.94 3.04
N GLY A 50 13.46 -7.18 2.19
CA GLY A 50 13.56 -7.27 0.75
C GLY A 50 14.86 -6.64 0.17
N PRO A 51 15.15 -6.93 -1.11
CA PRO A 51 16.34 -6.42 -1.78
C PRO A 51 16.34 -4.89 -1.93
N LYS A 52 17.56 -4.34 -2.06
CA LYS A 52 17.76 -2.92 -2.41
C LYS A 52 17.36 -2.68 -3.86
N GLN A 53 16.89 -1.46 -4.17
CA GLN A 53 16.62 -1.01 -5.53
C GLN A 53 15.58 -1.88 -6.28
N ASP A 54 14.72 -2.57 -5.55
CA ASP A 54 13.64 -3.39 -6.10
C ASP A 54 12.29 -2.75 -5.76
N ASP A 55 11.70 -2.10 -6.75
CA ASP A 55 10.41 -1.43 -6.64
C ASP A 55 9.27 -2.42 -6.37
N LYS A 56 9.36 -3.63 -6.93
CA LYS A 56 8.33 -4.65 -6.79
C LYS A 56 8.30 -5.19 -5.37
N ALA A 57 9.45 -5.58 -4.82
CA ALA A 57 9.56 -6.04 -3.44
C ALA A 57 9.11 -4.96 -2.45
N ALA A 58 9.52 -3.70 -2.69
CA ALA A 58 9.09 -2.57 -1.86
C ALA A 58 7.56 -2.36 -1.90
N ARG A 59 6.94 -2.42 -3.08
CA ARG A 59 5.48 -2.31 -3.27
C ARG A 59 4.72 -3.42 -2.56
N GLU A 60 5.16 -4.66 -2.70
CA GLU A 60 4.54 -5.82 -2.05
C GLU A 60 4.63 -5.72 -0.53
N PHE A 61 5.77 -5.28 0.00
CA PHE A 61 5.92 -5.01 1.43
C PHE A 61 4.96 -3.92 1.91
N ILE A 62 4.89 -2.78 1.22
CA ILE A 62 3.98 -1.69 1.57
C ILE A 62 2.53 -2.18 1.56
N LEU A 63 2.12 -2.93 0.54
CA LEU A 63 0.78 -3.52 0.48
C LEU A 63 0.51 -4.42 1.69
N LYS A 64 1.45 -5.30 2.03
CA LYS A 64 1.35 -6.18 3.20
C LYS A 64 1.14 -5.37 4.49
N GLN A 65 1.83 -4.24 4.65
CA GLN A 65 1.67 -3.35 5.81
C GLN A 65 0.26 -2.76 5.96
N TYR A 66 -0.49 -2.59 4.87
CA TYR A 66 -1.90 -2.19 4.93
C TYR A 66 -2.81 -3.40 5.18
N LEU A 67 -2.57 -4.53 4.51
CA LEU A 67 -3.41 -5.72 4.66
C LEU A 67 -3.39 -6.30 6.07
N VAL A 68 -2.26 -6.23 6.80
CA VAL A 68 -2.19 -6.65 8.21
C VAL A 68 -3.04 -5.77 9.14
N CYS A 69 -3.47 -4.58 8.70
CA CYS A 69 -4.38 -3.74 9.47
C CYS A 69 -5.84 -4.16 9.32
N ASN A 70 -6.15 -5.09 8.40
CA ASN A 70 -7.49 -5.65 8.24
C ASN A 70 -7.79 -6.64 9.39
N PRO A 71 -8.77 -6.35 10.27
CA PRO A 71 -9.12 -7.25 11.36
C PRO A 71 -9.89 -8.51 10.89
N ASP A 72 -10.40 -8.50 9.66
CA ASP A 72 -11.29 -9.52 9.13
C ASP A 72 -10.69 -10.17 7.86
N PRO A 73 -10.09 -11.37 7.96
CA PRO A 73 -9.47 -12.03 6.82
C PRO A 73 -10.47 -12.44 5.72
N GLU A 74 -11.78 -12.52 6.03
CA GLU A 74 -12.82 -12.84 5.05
C GLU A 74 -13.24 -11.61 4.23
N ARG A 75 -12.93 -10.40 4.71
CA ARG A 75 -13.25 -9.17 3.98
C ARG A 75 -12.37 -9.02 2.74
N MET A 76 -13.03 -8.92 1.59
CA MET A 76 -12.37 -8.68 0.31
C MET A 76 -11.73 -7.28 0.26
N CYS A 77 -10.40 -7.25 0.28
CA CYS A 77 -9.58 -6.07 0.09
C CYS A 77 -8.87 -6.17 -1.27
N TYR A 78 -9.35 -5.43 -2.26
CA TYR A 78 -8.71 -5.33 -3.57
C TYR A 78 -7.63 -4.26 -3.50
N SER A 79 -6.51 -4.46 -4.21
CA SER A 79 -5.42 -3.48 -4.24
C SER A 79 -4.95 -3.21 -5.65
N HIS A 80 -4.72 -1.94 -5.97
CA HIS A 80 -4.14 -1.52 -7.23
C HIS A 80 -2.99 -0.54 -6.98
N PHE A 81 -1.86 -0.77 -7.65
CA PHE A 81 -0.78 0.21 -7.71
C PHE A 81 -1.07 1.16 -8.86
N THR A 82 -1.13 2.46 -8.58
CA THR A 82 -1.52 3.47 -9.56
C THR A 82 -0.47 4.57 -9.67
N CYS A 83 -0.43 5.18 -10.85
CA CYS A 83 0.26 6.44 -11.09
C CYS A 83 -0.83 7.44 -11.47
N ALA A 84 -1.26 8.31 -10.56
CA ALA A 84 -2.36 9.24 -10.84
C ALA A 84 -2.02 10.31 -11.89
N THR A 85 -0.74 10.48 -12.23
CA THR A 85 -0.24 11.38 -13.28
C THR A 85 -0.12 10.71 -14.65
N GLU A 86 -0.16 9.37 -14.71
CA GLU A 86 -0.39 8.66 -15.96
C GLU A 86 -1.89 8.60 -16.19
N ASP A 87 -2.38 9.38 -17.17
CA ASP A 87 -3.79 9.50 -17.51
C ASP A 87 -4.54 8.16 -17.43
N PHE A 88 -5.71 8.19 -16.79
CA PHE A 88 -6.72 7.12 -16.77
C PHE A 88 -7.28 6.76 -18.18
N LEU A 89 -6.56 7.05 -19.26
CA LEU A 89 -6.92 6.83 -20.65
C LEU A 89 -5.91 5.88 -21.34
N LYS A 90 -5.89 4.63 -20.89
CA LYS A 90 -5.61 3.50 -21.77
C LYS A 90 -6.68 2.43 -21.57
N LYS A 91 -7.88 2.76 -22.05
CA LYS A 91 -8.85 1.78 -22.56
C LYS A 91 -8.61 1.62 -24.05
#